data_AF-A0A8K0K320-F1
#
_entry.id   AF-A0A8K0K320-F1
#
_cell.length_a   1.000
_cell.length_b   1.000
_cell.length_c   1.000
_cell.angle_alpha   90.00
_cell.angle_beta   90.00
_cell.angle_gamma   90.00
#
_symmetry.space_group_name_H-M   'P 1'
#
loop_
_entity.id
_entity.type
_entity.pdbx_description
1 polymer ?
#
loop_
_entity_poly.entity_id
_entity_poly.type
_entity_poly.pdbx_seq_one_letter_code
_entity_poly.pdbx_strand_id
1 'polypeptide(L)'
;MNEDAEMESAALLAVTNVHDYLDETSIRRKILPKTKQVYERNSNDLKIVLNALSCVERTLDRLDRSLIIDEVLPMLWDVRLQDPDVTIRVVNIYRIMLSDKKYGLSVNLMATRVMPSLIPQTVNPSLNLEQFTILVEVLQEMLEHIDR
;
A
#
# COMPACT_ATOMS: atom_id res chain seq x y z
N MET A 1 -8.45 -18.90 -13.83
CA MET A 1 -7.79 -18.61 -12.54
C MET A 1 -7.30 -19.94 -11.99
N ASN A 2 -6.05 -20.00 -11.53
CA ASN A 2 -5.46 -21.22 -10.96
C ASN A 2 -6.04 -21.45 -9.55
N GLU A 3 -6.37 -22.68 -9.15
CA GLU A 3 -6.97 -22.96 -7.82
C GLU A 3 -6.10 -22.43 -6.67
N ASP A 4 -4.77 -22.47 -6.84
CA ASP A 4 -3.80 -21.92 -5.90
C ASP A 4 -3.97 -20.40 -5.69
N ALA A 5 -4.28 -19.66 -6.76
CA ALA A 5 -4.43 -18.20 -6.72
C ALA A 5 -5.72 -17.78 -5.98
N GLU A 6 -6.80 -18.55 -6.14
CA GLU A 6 -8.04 -18.34 -5.38
C GLU A 6 -7.83 -18.61 -3.89
N MET A 7 -7.10 -19.67 -3.56
CA MET A 7 -6.74 -20.01 -2.18
C MET A 7 -5.87 -18.93 -1.54
N GLU A 8 -4.84 -18.45 -2.25
CA GLU A 8 -3.96 -17.37 -1.78
C GLU A 8 -4.75 -16.07 -1.56
N SER A 9 -5.65 -15.72 -2.48
CA SER A 9 -6.56 -14.57 -2.34
C SER A 9 -7.46 -14.68 -1.11
N ALA A 10 -8.06 -15.85 -0.87
CA ALA A 10 -8.96 -16.07 0.26
C ALA A 10 -8.20 -16.00 1.60
N ALA A 11 -6.98 -16.54 1.63
CA ALA A 11 -6.12 -16.49 2.81
C ALA A 11 -5.77 -15.04 3.19
N LEU A 12 -5.40 -14.20 2.21
CA LEU A 12 -5.12 -12.78 2.46
C LEU A 12 -6.33 -12.06 3.03
N LEU A 13 -7.52 -12.29 2.47
CA LEU A 13 -8.75 -11.68 2.96
C LEU A 13 -9.08 -12.12 4.39
N ALA A 14 -8.92 -13.41 4.68
CA ALA A 14 -9.14 -13.95 6.03
C ALA A 14 -8.22 -13.28 7.05
N VAL A 15 -6.91 -13.22 6.77
CA VAL A 15 -5.92 -12.54 7.63
C VAL A 15 -6.29 -11.08 7.86
N THR A 16 -6.66 -10.40 6.79
CA THR A 16 -7.05 -8.99 6.81
C THR A 16 -8.26 -8.74 7.72
N ASN A 17 -9.23 -9.66 7.73
CA ASN A 17 -10.42 -9.56 8.57
C ASN A 17 -10.19 -9.92 10.05
N VAL A 18 -9.17 -10.73 10.36
CA VAL A 18 -8.85 -11.14 11.74
C VAL A 18 -7.61 -10.47 12.31
N HIS A 19 -7.05 -9.49 11.61
CA HIS A 19 -5.79 -8.83 11.98
C HIS A 19 -5.79 -8.32 13.43
N ASP A 20 -6.94 -7.89 13.94
CA ASP A 20 -7.11 -7.41 15.31
C ASP A 20 -6.70 -8.43 16.38
N TYR A 21 -6.88 -9.72 16.10
CA TYR A 21 -6.60 -10.83 17.00
C TYR A 21 -5.19 -11.41 16.84
N LEU A 22 -4.40 -10.92 15.88
CA LEU A 22 -3.05 -11.39 15.64
C LEU A 22 -2.04 -10.59 16.45
N ASP A 23 -1.10 -11.28 17.09
CA ASP A 23 -0.01 -10.61 17.79
C ASP A 23 0.96 -9.94 16.81
N GLU A 24 1.63 -8.87 17.28
CA GLU A 24 2.57 -8.07 16.50
C GLU A 24 3.72 -8.91 15.93
N THR A 25 4.17 -9.95 16.63
CA THR A 25 5.26 -10.83 16.15
C THR A 25 4.80 -11.68 14.97
N SER A 26 3.58 -12.22 15.03
CA SER A 26 2.98 -13.00 13.94
C SER A 26 2.78 -12.15 12.69
N ILE A 27 2.27 -10.92 12.85
CA ILE A 27 2.08 -9.99 11.73
C ILE A 27 3.42 -9.70 11.05
N ARG A 28 4.42 -9.36 11.86
CA ARG A 28 5.75 -8.99 11.41
C ARG A 28 6.51 -10.12 10.71
N ARG A 29 6.53 -11.30 11.33
CA ARG A 29 7.42 -12.40 10.92
C ARG A 29 6.77 -13.42 10.00
N LYS A 30 5.44 -13.44 9.92
CA LYS A 30 4.70 -14.43 9.11
C LYS A 30 3.81 -13.76 8.08
N ILE A 31 2.96 -12.83 8.51
CA ILE A 31 1.94 -12.24 7.63
C ILE A 31 2.60 -11.38 6.56
N LEU A 32 3.38 -10.36 6.94
CA LEU A 32 3.99 -9.45 5.98
C LEU A 32 4.86 -10.18 4.93
N PRO A 33 5.80 -11.09 5.31
CA PRO A 33 6.57 -11.85 4.33
C PRO A 33 5.70 -12.69 3.40
N LYS A 34 4.63 -13.31 3.91
CA LYS A 34 3.75 -14.15 3.10
C LYS A 34 2.90 -13.31 2.14
N THR A 35 2.38 -12.16 2.60
CA THR A 35 1.65 -11.22 1.77
C THR A 35 2.50 -10.72 0.60
N LYS A 36 3.76 -10.36 0.87
CA LYS A 36 4.70 -9.95 -0.17
C LYS A 36 4.95 -11.07 -1.19
N GLN A 37 5.23 -12.29 -0.71
CA GLN A 37 5.43 -13.45 -1.59
C GLN A 37 4.23 -13.71 -2.51
N VAL A 38 3.00 -13.62 -1.97
CA VAL A 38 1.77 -13.80 -2.76
C VAL A 38 1.61 -12.69 -3.80
N TYR A 39 1.90 -11.44 -3.43
CA TYR A 39 1.90 -10.31 -4.36
C TYR A 39 2.92 -10.49 -5.49
N GLU A 40 4.17 -10.82 -5.18
CA GLU A 40 5.25 -10.97 -6.16
C GLU A 40 4.92 -12.06 -7.19
N ARG A 41 4.35 -13.19 -6.74
CA ARG A 41 3.95 -14.30 -7.61
C ARG A 41 2.75 -13.94 -8.50
N ASN A 42 1.85 -13.09 -8.03
CA ASN A 42 0.56 -12.84 -8.68
C ASN A 42 0.32 -11.36 -8.99
N SER A 43 1.38 -10.58 -9.26
CA SER A 43 1.28 -9.12 -9.43
C SER A 43 0.36 -8.68 -10.58
N ASN A 44 0.03 -9.57 -11.52
CA ASN A 44 -0.89 -9.34 -12.63
C ASN A 44 -2.37 -9.63 -12.29
N ASP A 45 -2.66 -10.28 -11.17
CA ASP A 45 -4.03 -10.60 -10.75
C ASP A 45 -4.59 -9.47 -9.88
N LEU A 46 -5.53 -8.70 -10.43
CA LEU A 46 -6.11 -7.53 -9.78
C LEU A 46 -6.68 -7.84 -8.38
N LYS A 47 -7.37 -8.98 -8.24
CA LYS A 47 -8.00 -9.35 -6.96
C LYS A 47 -6.95 -9.65 -5.90
N ILE A 48 -5.88 -10.35 -6.27
CA ILE A 48 -4.78 -10.65 -5.35
C ILE A 48 -4.02 -9.38 -4.97
N VAL A 49 -3.74 -8.51 -5.94
CA VAL A 49 -3.07 -7.21 -5.68
C VAL A 49 -3.88 -6.38 -4.69
N LEU A 50 -5.20 -6.22 -4.91
CA LEU A 50 -6.07 -5.48 -4.00
C LEU A 50 -6.09 -6.09 -2.60
N ASN A 51 -6.16 -7.41 -2.48
CA ASN A 51 -6.15 -8.09 -1.18
C ASN A 51 -4.80 -7.97 -0.47
N ALA A 52 -3.70 -8.06 -1.19
CA ALA A 52 -2.36 -7.90 -0.62
C ALA A 52 -2.16 -6.47 -0.08
N LEU A 53 -2.53 -5.46 -0.86
CA LEU A 53 -2.48 -4.07 -0.43
C LEU A 53 -3.44 -3.78 0.72
N SER A 54 -4.63 -4.40 0.73
CA SER A 54 -5.57 -4.27 1.85
C SER A 54 -5.04 -4.89 3.14
N CYS A 55 -4.30 -5.99 3.04
CA CYS A 55 -3.62 -6.62 4.17
C CYS A 55 -2.50 -5.69 4.70
N VAL A 56 -1.68 -5.12 3.80
CA VAL A 56 -0.63 -4.16 4.17
C VAL A 56 -1.22 -2.94 4.87
N GLU A 57 -2.25 -2.33 4.30
CA GLU A 57 -2.92 -1.15 4.88
C GLU A 57 -3.42 -1.41 6.31
N ARG A 58 -4.08 -2.54 6.55
CA ARG A 58 -4.63 -2.88 7.88
C ARG A 58 -3.60 -3.30 8.91
N THR A 59 -2.42 -3.75 8.49
CA THR A 59 -1.38 -4.23 9.41
C THR A 59 -0.26 -3.21 9.63
N LEU A 60 -0.28 -2.10 8.89
CA LEU A 60 0.80 -1.12 8.85
C LEU A 60 1.15 -0.53 10.21
N ASP A 61 0.15 -0.28 11.07
CA ASP A 61 0.30 0.29 12.41
C ASP A 61 0.99 -0.66 13.40
N ARG A 62 1.03 -1.96 13.07
CA ARG A 62 1.67 -3.04 13.84
C ARG A 62 3.05 -3.42 13.31
N LEU A 63 3.58 -2.67 12.34
CA LEU A 63 4.92 -2.86 11.81
C LEU A 63 5.88 -1.85 12.43
N ASP A 64 7.11 -2.29 12.71
CA ASP A 64 8.17 -1.37 13.08
C ASP A 64 8.67 -0.58 11.86
N ARG A 65 9.24 0.58 12.15
CA ARG A 65 9.72 1.52 11.13
C ARG A 65 10.70 0.90 10.14
N SER A 66 11.59 -0.01 10.58
CA SER A 66 12.57 -0.62 9.69
C SER A 66 11.85 -1.46 8.63
N LEU A 67 10.94 -2.33 9.04
CA LEU A 67 10.19 -3.17 8.10
C LEU A 67 9.31 -2.38 7.15
N ILE A 68 8.73 -1.27 7.59
CA ILE A 68 7.96 -0.41 6.68
C ILE A 68 8.88 0.15 5.58
N ILE A 69 10.07 0.60 5.96
CA ILE A 69 11.05 1.14 5.01
C ILE A 69 11.63 0.06 4.10
N ASP A 70 11.96 -1.11 4.66
CA ASP A 70 12.72 -2.16 4.00
C ASP A 70 11.82 -3.10 3.17
N GLU A 71 10.54 -3.25 3.52
CA GLU A 71 9.63 -4.21 2.90
C GLU A 71 8.41 -3.54 2.26
N VAL A 72 7.71 -2.67 2.99
CA VAL A 72 6.45 -2.07 2.51
C VAL A 72 6.70 -1.04 1.42
N LEU A 73 7.63 -0.10 1.62
CA LEU A 73 7.94 0.92 0.62
C LEU A 73 8.41 0.34 -0.72
N PRO A 74 9.35 -0.63 -0.76
CA PRO A 74 9.73 -1.29 -2.00
C PRO A 74 8.56 -1.98 -2.69
N MET A 75 7.71 -2.68 -1.92
CA MET A 75 6.52 -3.30 -2.48
C MET A 75 5.61 -2.27 -3.16
N LEU A 76 5.38 -1.10 -2.54
CA LEU A 76 4.55 -0.03 -3.12
C LEU A 76 5.16 0.58 -4.38
N TRP A 77 6.50 0.64 -4.49
CA TRP A 77 7.17 1.14 -5.71
C TRP A 77 6.99 0.20 -6.90
N ASP A 78 6.85 -1.10 -6.66
CA ASP A 78 6.66 -2.11 -7.71
C ASP A 78 5.20 -2.23 -8.18
N VAL A 79 4.24 -1.65 -7.44
CA VAL A 79 2.82 -1.68 -7.81
C VAL A 79 2.55 -0.89 -9.09
N ARG A 80 1.95 -1.57 -10.07
CA ARG A 80 1.45 -0.93 -11.29
C ARG A 80 0.13 -0.22 -11.01
N LEU A 81 0.18 1.12 -11.04
CA LEU A 81 -0.98 2.00 -10.86
C LEU A 81 -1.79 2.13 -12.17
N GLN A 82 -2.35 1.01 -12.64
CA GLN A 82 -3.17 0.95 -13.86
C GLN A 82 -4.67 0.94 -13.56
N ASP A 83 -5.04 0.26 -12.47
CA ASP A 83 -6.42 0.14 -12.02
C ASP A 83 -6.74 1.25 -10.98
N PRO A 84 -7.91 1.91 -11.05
CA PRO A 84 -8.26 2.99 -10.13
C PRO A 84 -8.34 2.54 -8.67
N ASP A 85 -8.82 1.32 -8.39
CA ASP A 85 -8.93 0.82 -7.01
C ASP A 85 -7.55 0.49 -6.43
N VAL A 86 -6.65 -0.04 -7.26
CA VAL A 86 -5.24 -0.25 -6.89
C VAL A 86 -4.58 1.09 -6.58
N THR A 87 -4.79 2.08 -7.44
CA THR A 87 -4.23 3.42 -7.29
C THR A 87 -4.65 4.04 -5.97
N ILE A 88 -5.94 4.00 -5.66
CA ILE A 88 -6.48 4.60 -4.44
C ILE A 88 -6.07 3.85 -3.19
N ARG A 89 -5.94 2.52 -3.28
CA ARG A 89 -5.38 1.74 -2.17
C ARG A 89 -3.95 2.16 -1.84
N VAL A 90 -3.10 2.34 -2.85
CA VAL A 90 -1.71 2.83 -2.65
C VAL A 90 -1.70 4.25 -2.08
N VAL A 91 -2.54 5.16 -2.60
CA VAL A 91 -2.67 6.53 -2.08
C VAL A 91 -3.08 6.53 -0.59
N ASN A 92 -4.04 5.69 -0.20
CA ASN A 92 -4.48 5.59 1.19
C ASN A 92 -3.38 5.06 2.12
N ILE A 93 -2.56 4.11 1.66
CA ILE A 93 -1.40 3.64 2.43
C ILE A 93 -0.41 4.80 2.64
N TYR A 94 -0.08 5.56 1.60
CA TYR A 94 0.78 6.74 1.75
C TYR A 94 0.18 7.80 2.68
N ARG A 95 -1.14 8.01 2.66
CA ARG A 95 -1.84 8.91 3.59
C ARG A 95 -1.67 8.46 5.05
N ILE A 96 -1.80 7.17 5.34
CA ILE A 96 -1.54 6.64 6.69
C ILE A 96 -0.07 6.90 7.05
N MET A 97 0.86 6.65 6.13
CA MET A 97 2.29 6.88 6.38
C MET A 97 2.65 8.35 6.62
N LEU A 98 1.92 9.30 6.01
CA LEU A 98 2.10 10.74 6.24
C LEU A 98 1.63 11.17 7.63
N SER A 99 0.60 10.52 8.17
CA SER A 99 -0.02 10.91 9.44
C SER A 99 0.93 10.87 10.66
N ASP A 100 2.01 10.09 10.60
CA ASP A 100 2.96 9.95 11.69
C ASP A 100 4.37 9.60 11.20
N LYS A 101 5.39 10.30 11.73
CA LYS A 101 6.81 10.07 11.42
C LYS A 101 7.27 8.63 11.76
N LYS A 102 6.55 7.90 12.60
CA LYS A 102 6.85 6.49 12.94
C LYS A 102 6.88 5.58 11.70
N TYR A 103 6.12 5.91 10.66
CA TYR A 103 6.07 5.11 9.42
C TYR A 103 7.27 5.33 8.50
N GLY A 104 8.14 6.32 8.80
CA GLY A 104 9.41 6.48 8.10
C GLY A 104 9.33 7.11 6.71
N LEU A 105 8.18 7.68 6.31
CA LEU A 105 8.05 8.42 5.05
C LEU A 105 8.75 9.79 5.16
N SER A 106 10.01 9.85 4.72
CA SER A 106 10.79 11.09 4.73
C SER A 106 10.44 12.03 3.56
N VAL A 107 10.68 13.33 3.73
CA VAL A 107 10.49 14.35 2.67
C VAL A 107 11.28 14.02 1.40
N ASN A 108 12.47 13.44 1.55
CA ASN A 108 13.27 12.98 0.42
C ASN A 108 12.59 11.83 -0.35
N LEU A 109 12.01 10.86 0.36
CA LEU A 109 11.25 9.76 -0.28
C LEU A 109 9.96 10.27 -0.94
N MET A 110 9.27 11.23 -0.31
CA MET A 110 8.12 11.88 -0.91
C MET A 110 8.49 12.51 -2.25
N ALA A 111 9.51 13.37 -2.27
CA ALA A 111 9.90 14.14 -3.45
C ALA A 111 10.50 13.28 -4.58
N THR A 112 11.25 12.21 -4.25
CA THR A 112 12.04 11.46 -5.24
C THR A 112 11.42 10.14 -5.68
N ARG A 113 10.43 9.62 -4.95
CA ARG A 113 9.79 8.32 -5.23
C ARG A 113 8.28 8.41 -5.25
N VAL A 114 7.68 8.81 -4.13
CA VAL A 114 6.23 8.71 -3.94
C VAL A 114 5.48 9.69 -4.84
N MET A 115 5.75 10.99 -4.74
CA MET A 115 5.09 11.99 -5.59
C MET A 115 5.34 11.72 -7.08
N PRO A 116 6.57 11.44 -7.56
CA PRO A 116 6.79 11.08 -8.96
C PRO A 116 5.95 9.88 -9.44
N SER A 117 5.66 8.90 -8.58
CA SER A 117 4.80 7.76 -8.93
C SER A 117 3.31 8.13 -9.01
N LEU A 118 2.86 9.09 -8.20
CA LEU A 118 1.45 9.47 -8.05
C LEU A 118 1.03 10.61 -8.99
N ILE A 119 1.92 11.56 -9.31
CA ILE A 119 1.63 12.70 -10.19
C ILE A 119 1.04 12.28 -11.55
N PRO A 120 1.54 11.24 -12.24
CA PRO A 120 0.95 10.78 -13.50
C PRO A 120 -0.52 10.35 -13.37
N GLN A 121 -0.96 9.96 -12.18
CA GLN A 121 -2.35 9.57 -11.94
C GLN A 121 -3.31 10.76 -11.92
N THR A 122 -2.81 11.99 -11.79
CA THR A 122 -3.64 13.21 -11.87
C THR A 122 -4.26 13.43 -13.25
N VAL A 123 -3.72 12.77 -14.28
CA VAL A 123 -4.27 12.79 -15.64
C VAL A 123 -4.91 11.45 -16.03
N ASN A 124 -5.10 10.52 -15.08
CA ASN A 124 -5.70 9.22 -15.33
C ASN A 124 -7.23 9.36 -15.53
N PRO A 125 -7.76 9.08 -16.73
CA PRO A 125 -9.19 9.26 -17.02
C PRO A 125 -10.08 8.21 -16.33
N SER A 126 -9.51 7.15 -15.76
CA SER A 126 -10.25 6.10 -15.06
C SER A 126 -10.59 6.47 -13.61
N LEU A 127 -9.98 7.52 -13.04
CA LEU A 127 -10.33 8.00 -11.71
C LEU A 127 -11.65 8.78 -11.73
N ASN A 128 -12.53 8.46 -10.80
CA ASN A 128 -13.71 9.29 -10.55
C ASN A 128 -13.35 10.53 -9.69
N LEU A 129 -14.30 11.45 -9.51
CA LEU A 129 -14.07 12.71 -8.78
C LEU A 129 -13.59 12.50 -7.34
N GLU A 130 -14.18 11.55 -6.61
CA GLU A 130 -13.81 11.25 -5.23
C GLU A 130 -12.38 10.71 -5.16
N GLN A 131 -12.07 9.74 -6.02
CA GLN A 131 -10.73 9.14 -6.12
C GLN A 131 -9.67 10.18 -6.50
N PHE A 132 -9.97 11.05 -7.46
CA PHE A 132 -9.10 12.16 -7.84
C PHE A 132 -8.87 13.13 -6.68
N THR A 133 -9.93 13.46 -5.92
CA THR A 133 -9.84 14.36 -4.76
C THR A 133 -8.88 13.81 -3.71
N ILE A 134 -9.03 12.52 -3.35
CA ILE A 134 -8.14 11.83 -2.40
C ILE A 134 -6.68 11.89 -2.86
N LEU A 135 -6.42 11.65 -4.15
CA LEU A 135 -5.07 11.73 -4.72
C LEU A 135 -4.47 13.13 -4.56
N VAL A 136 -5.23 14.17 -4.90
CA VAL A 136 -4.75 15.56 -4.85
C VAL A 136 -4.51 16.02 -3.42
N GLU A 137 -5.40 15.70 -2.48
CA GLU A 137 -5.23 16.02 -1.06
C GLU A 137 -3.92 15.45 -0.51
N VAL A 138 -3.62 14.18 -0.80
CA VAL A 138 -2.38 13.52 -0.37
C VAL A 138 -1.15 14.16 -1.01
N LEU A 139 -1.20 14.51 -2.31
CA LEU A 139 -0.10 15.20 -2.98
C LEU A 139 0.15 16.60 -2.39
N GLN A 140 -0.91 17.33 -2.04
CA GLN A 140 -0.81 18.63 -1.40
C GLN A 140 -0.20 18.51 0.00
N GLU A 141 -0.65 17.54 0.81
CA GLU A 141 -0.10 17.28 2.13
C GLU A 141 1.40 16.94 2.08
N MET A 142 1.85 16.18 1.08
CA MET A 142 3.27 15.91 0.85
C MET A 142 4.06 17.19 0.56
N LEU A 143 3.53 18.10 -0.27
CA LEU A 143 4.18 19.39 -0.55
C LEU A 143 4.27 20.25 0.70
N GLU A 144 3.22 20.29 1.52
CA GLU A 144 3.26 21.00 2.82
C GLU A 144 4.31 20.42 3.77
N HIS A 145 4.55 19.11 3.72
CA HIS A 145 5.61 18.48 4.52
C HIS A 145 7.02 18.78 3.98
N ILE A 146 7.17 18.99 2.67
CA ILE A 146 8.45 19.31 2.03
C ILE A 146 8.82 20.79 2.24
N ASP A 147 7.83 21.67 2.25
CA ASP A 147 8.02 23.12 2.43
C ASP A 147 8.45 23.50 3.87
N ARG A 148 8.12 22.65 4.85
CA ARG A 148 8.44 22.85 6.29
C ARG A 148 9.82 22.32 6.68
#